data_AF-A0A532CBD7-F1
#
_entry.id   AF-A0A532CBD7-F1
#
_cell.length_a   1.000
_cell.length_b   1.000
_cell.length_c   1.000
_cell.angle_alpha   90.00
_cell.angle_beta   90.00
_cell.angle_gamma   90.00
#
_symmetry.space_group_name_H-M   'P 1'
#
loop_
_entity.id
_entity.type
_entity.pdbx_description
1 polymer ?
#
loop_
_entity_poly.entity_id
_entity_poly.type
_entity_poly.pdbx_seq_one_letter_code
_entity_poly.pdbx_strand_id
1 'polypeptide(L)'
;MAVGPWSSRCEAEPISITKTFRWRRPGALEIRRDGLVAGGTHTVLTEKTVVIADVGESLFAAADLHVRHRFEFLSPAYYTSMGFAVPAALGASFADPSLRPIVLVGDGAFQMTGTELASCVRYGQAPIVIILNNRGYSTEREILEGPFNDVHEWQYDNVCNLIGGGRGSRVGTQREFEQNLAAAFADHSQLHVLNVLLSPGDRSPGMVRLARRLGKKLSTDKP
;
A
#
# COMPACT_ATOMS: atom_id res chain seq x y z
N MET A 1 37.66 -30.61 17.76
CA MET A 1 36.43 -30.10 18.41
C MET A 1 35.61 -29.39 17.34
N ALA A 2 34.51 -30.00 16.91
CA ALA A 2 33.64 -29.47 15.87
C ALA A 2 32.62 -28.50 16.49
N VAL A 3 32.46 -27.32 15.88
CA VAL A 3 31.48 -26.29 16.24
C VAL A 3 30.16 -26.65 15.56
N GLY A 4 29.10 -26.90 16.36
CA GLY A 4 27.79 -27.35 15.87
C GLY A 4 26.92 -26.24 15.26
N PRO A 5 25.81 -26.60 14.59
CA PRO A 5 24.99 -25.66 13.81
C PRO A 5 24.16 -24.70 14.68
N TRP A 6 24.09 -23.46 14.22
CA TRP A 6 23.43 -22.30 14.81
C TRP A 6 21.89 -22.32 14.58
N SER A 7 21.19 -23.41 14.96
CA SER A 7 19.77 -23.59 14.58
C SER A 7 18.82 -24.02 15.71
N SER A 8 19.13 -23.75 16.97
CA SER A 8 18.23 -24.09 18.07
C SER A 8 18.26 -23.07 19.21
N ARG A 9 17.51 -21.98 19.04
CA ARG A 9 16.98 -21.11 20.12
C ARG A 9 16.01 -20.07 19.53
N CYS A 10 14.81 -20.49 19.21
CA CYS A 10 13.65 -19.61 19.06
C CYS A 10 12.44 -20.33 19.66
N GLU A 11 12.37 -20.35 20.98
CA GLU A 11 11.09 -20.46 21.68
C GLU A 11 10.91 -19.15 22.43
N ALA A 12 10.11 -18.27 21.86
CA ALA A 12 9.56 -17.09 22.51
C ALA A 12 8.06 -17.08 22.19
N GLU A 13 7.25 -17.07 23.25
CA GLU A 13 5.80 -17.11 23.21
C GLU A 13 5.19 -16.04 22.28
N PRO A 14 4.06 -16.32 21.63
CA PRO A 14 3.42 -15.35 20.74
C PRO A 14 2.84 -14.20 21.57
N ILE A 15 3.52 -13.04 21.51
CA ILE A 15 2.95 -11.76 21.93
C ILE A 15 1.83 -11.40 20.96
N SER A 16 0.59 -11.67 21.36
CA SER A 16 -0.62 -11.22 20.68
C SER A 16 -0.77 -9.71 20.84
N ILE A 17 -0.52 -8.95 19.77
CA ILE A 17 -0.93 -7.53 19.65
C ILE A 17 -2.08 -7.49 18.64
N THR A 18 -3.27 -7.81 19.11
CA THR A 18 -4.53 -7.51 18.45
C THR A 18 -4.73 -5.99 18.45
N LYS A 19 -4.75 -5.35 17.28
CA LYS A 19 -5.53 -4.13 17.01
C LYS A 19 -5.50 -3.79 15.52
N THR A 20 -6.52 -4.30 14.85
CA THR A 20 -7.01 -3.98 13.52
C THR A 20 -7.17 -2.47 13.31
N PHE A 21 -6.96 -2.03 12.07
CA PHE A 21 -7.38 -0.72 11.57
C PHE A 21 -8.85 -0.50 11.95
N ARG A 22 -9.16 0.55 12.72
CA ARG A 22 -10.53 0.87 13.13
C ARG A 22 -10.83 2.30 12.72
N TRP A 23 -11.41 2.46 11.54
CA TRP A 23 -12.25 3.63 11.26
C TRP A 23 -13.29 3.73 12.38
N ARG A 24 -13.57 4.94 12.86
CA ARG A 24 -14.61 5.20 13.86
C ARG A 24 -16.05 5.02 13.32
N ARG A 25 -16.25 4.22 12.26
CA ARG A 25 -17.55 3.73 11.78
C ARG A 25 -17.42 2.29 11.24
N PRO A 26 -18.46 1.45 11.35
CA PRO A 26 -18.41 0.04 10.93
C PRO A 26 -18.10 -0.11 9.42
N GLY A 27 -17.18 -1.01 9.06
CA GLY A 27 -16.91 -1.42 7.67
C GLY A 27 -15.82 -0.64 6.95
N ALA A 28 -14.59 -0.63 7.48
CA ALA A 28 -13.40 -0.14 6.76
C ALA A 28 -12.72 -1.28 5.97
N LEU A 29 -11.84 -0.91 5.04
CA LEU A 29 -10.89 -1.78 4.35
C LEU A 29 -10.30 -2.81 5.32
N GLU A 30 -10.75 -4.05 5.20
CA GLU A 30 -10.27 -5.13 6.04
C GLU A 30 -9.30 -6.00 5.24
N ILE A 31 -8.01 -5.74 5.42
CA ILE A 31 -6.96 -6.66 4.99
C ILE A 31 -6.90 -7.72 6.08
N ARG A 32 -7.57 -8.85 5.85
CA ARG A 32 -7.64 -9.96 6.80
C ARG A 32 -6.41 -10.85 6.62
N ARG A 33 -6.19 -11.71 7.63
CA ARG A 33 -5.19 -12.79 7.64
C ARG A 33 -5.29 -13.77 6.45
N ASP A 34 -6.33 -13.65 5.61
CA ASP A 34 -6.53 -14.45 4.41
C ASP A 34 -6.40 -13.63 3.10
N GLY A 35 -5.96 -12.36 3.14
CA GLY A 35 -5.69 -11.50 1.97
C GLY A 35 -6.56 -10.24 1.86
N LEU A 36 -6.46 -9.55 0.70
CA LEU A 36 -7.35 -8.45 0.32
C LEU A 36 -8.74 -9.04 0.02
N VAL A 37 -9.79 -8.54 0.68
CA VAL A 37 -11.15 -9.07 0.58
C VAL A 37 -12.12 -7.98 0.11
N ALA A 38 -12.88 -8.24 -0.95
CA ALA A 38 -13.99 -7.40 -1.39
C ALA A 38 -15.32 -8.04 -0.95
N GLY A 39 -15.94 -7.55 0.13
CA GLY A 39 -17.35 -7.80 0.47
C GLY A 39 -17.82 -9.25 0.71
N GLY A 40 -16.94 -10.26 0.79
CA GLY A 40 -17.34 -11.67 0.97
C GLY A 40 -16.16 -12.60 1.32
N THR A 41 -16.41 -13.87 1.64
CA THR A 41 -15.44 -14.88 2.10
C THR A 41 -14.30 -15.26 1.12
N HIS A 42 -14.10 -14.53 0.02
CA HIS A 42 -13.13 -14.86 -1.01
C HIS A 42 -11.91 -13.91 -0.99
N THR A 43 -10.72 -14.50 -0.86
CA THR A 43 -9.42 -13.85 -1.09
C THR A 43 -9.31 -13.44 -2.54
N VAL A 44 -8.94 -12.17 -2.82
CA VAL A 44 -8.76 -11.69 -4.20
C VAL A 44 -7.32 -11.85 -4.70
N LEU A 45 -6.41 -12.29 -3.84
CA LEU A 45 -5.05 -12.65 -4.20
C LEU A 45 -5.03 -14.04 -4.85
N THR A 46 -4.49 -14.10 -6.06
CA THR A 46 -4.25 -15.34 -6.79
C THR A 46 -2.74 -15.57 -6.91
N GLU A 47 -2.32 -16.75 -7.37
CA GLU A 47 -0.90 -17.06 -7.65
C GLU A 47 -0.27 -16.13 -8.70
N LYS A 48 -1.10 -15.38 -9.45
CA LYS A 48 -0.67 -14.43 -10.48
C LYS A 48 -0.73 -12.98 -9.99
N THR A 49 -0.89 -12.76 -8.68
CA THR A 49 -1.00 -11.44 -8.09
C THR A 49 0.26 -11.11 -7.32
N VAL A 50 0.81 -9.92 -7.55
CA VAL A 50 1.90 -9.37 -6.74
C VAL A 50 1.43 -8.08 -6.09
N VAL A 51 1.52 -7.98 -4.77
CA VAL A 51 1.23 -6.77 -4.01
C VAL A 51 2.52 -5.97 -3.83
N ILE A 52 2.48 -4.70 -4.22
CA ILE A 52 3.60 -3.79 -4.14
C ILE A 52 3.18 -2.63 -3.24
N ALA A 53 3.76 -2.57 -2.05
CA ALA A 53 3.44 -1.55 -1.06
C ALA A 53 4.55 -0.52 -0.97
N ASP A 54 4.21 0.74 -1.20
CA ASP A 54 5.09 1.87 -0.92
C ASP A 54 5.34 2.03 0.59
N VAL A 55 6.24 2.93 0.96
CA VAL A 55 6.47 3.26 2.38
C VAL A 55 5.29 4.01 2.98
N GLY A 56 5.32 4.18 4.29
CA GLY A 56 4.25 4.84 5.04
C GLY A 56 3.10 3.88 5.33
N GLU A 57 1.87 4.39 5.39
CA GLU A 57 0.69 3.60 5.75
C GLU A 57 0.43 2.43 4.78
N SER A 58 0.87 2.53 3.51
CA SER A 58 0.75 1.43 2.55
C SER A 58 1.41 0.14 3.02
N LEU A 59 2.60 0.23 3.63
CA LEU A 59 3.32 -0.93 4.17
C LEU A 59 2.59 -1.55 5.36
N PHE A 60 1.97 -0.72 6.21
CA PHE A 60 1.21 -1.20 7.37
C PHE A 60 -0.15 -1.75 6.99
N ALA A 61 -0.82 -1.14 6.00
CA ALA A 61 -2.03 -1.69 5.41
C ALA A 61 -1.75 -3.10 4.85
N ALA A 62 -0.61 -3.29 4.19
CA ALA A 62 -0.23 -4.58 3.64
C ALA A 62 0.36 -5.58 4.66
N ALA A 63 0.66 -5.16 5.90
CA ALA A 63 1.34 -6.00 6.88
C ALA A 63 0.49 -7.21 7.33
N ASP A 64 -0.84 -7.09 7.26
CA ASP A 64 -1.77 -8.17 7.58
C ASP A 64 -2.11 -9.05 6.35
N LEU A 65 -1.52 -8.76 5.19
CA LEU A 65 -1.77 -9.50 3.95
C LEU A 65 -1.05 -10.86 3.99
N HIS A 66 -1.82 -11.92 3.83
CA HIS A 66 -1.26 -13.26 3.70
C HIS A 66 -1.01 -13.58 2.24
N VAL A 67 0.26 -13.52 1.84
CA VAL A 67 0.74 -14.04 0.56
C VAL A 67 0.94 -15.55 0.66
N ARG A 68 0.51 -16.29 -0.36
CA ARG A 68 0.59 -17.75 -0.38
C ARG A 68 1.94 -18.23 -0.89
N HIS A 69 2.62 -17.43 -1.71
CA HIS A 69 3.92 -17.77 -2.29
C HIS A 69 4.98 -16.67 -2.13
N ARG A 70 6.25 -17.08 -2.27
CA ARG A 70 7.46 -16.34 -1.85
C ARG A 70 7.72 -15.02 -2.59
N PHE A 71 6.98 -14.72 -3.68
CA PHE A 71 7.26 -13.59 -4.57
C PHE A 71 6.06 -12.65 -4.78
N GLU A 72 5.02 -12.74 -3.95
CA GLU A 72 3.78 -11.97 -4.11
C GLU A 72 3.78 -10.65 -3.32
N PHE A 73 4.90 -10.27 -2.66
CA PHE A 73 4.99 -9.01 -1.92
C PHE A 73 6.32 -8.28 -2.15
N LEU A 74 6.25 -7.01 -2.59
CA LEU A 74 7.41 -6.14 -2.77
C LEU A 74 7.22 -4.83 -2.00
N SER A 75 8.27 -4.39 -1.29
CA SER A 75 8.29 -3.09 -0.61
C SER A 75 9.73 -2.64 -0.35
N PRO A 76 10.05 -1.33 -0.39
CA PRO A 76 11.41 -0.82 -0.18
C PRO A 76 11.72 -0.71 1.32
N ALA A 77 11.46 -1.76 2.11
CA ALA A 77 11.47 -1.71 3.57
C ALA A 77 12.83 -1.31 4.20
N TYR A 78 13.93 -1.51 3.48
CA TYR A 78 15.27 -1.10 3.93
C TYR A 78 15.63 0.32 3.51
N TYR A 79 15.51 0.64 2.22
CA TYR A 79 15.90 1.96 1.69
C TYR A 79 14.87 3.05 1.98
N THR A 80 13.63 2.65 2.22
CA THR A 80 12.50 3.50 2.61
C THR A 80 12.22 4.68 1.67
N SER A 81 12.49 4.51 0.37
CA SER A 81 12.19 5.54 -0.64
C SER A 81 10.70 5.59 -0.97
N MET A 82 10.11 6.77 -0.85
CA MET A 82 8.79 7.07 -1.38
C MET A 82 8.76 7.04 -2.91
N GLY A 83 7.63 6.63 -3.47
CA GLY A 83 7.42 6.58 -4.92
C GLY A 83 8.00 5.32 -5.56
N PHE A 84 8.31 4.29 -4.77
CA PHE A 84 8.81 3.03 -5.29
C PHE A 84 7.73 2.23 -6.03
N ALA A 85 6.49 2.25 -5.53
CA ALA A 85 5.54 1.17 -5.82
C ALA A 85 5.04 1.17 -7.27
N VAL A 86 4.85 2.33 -7.90
CA VAL A 86 4.38 2.43 -9.30
C VAL A 86 5.45 1.96 -10.30
N PRO A 87 6.70 2.46 -10.28
CA PRO A 87 7.76 1.92 -11.14
C PRO A 87 8.09 0.45 -10.87
N ALA A 88 7.99 0.00 -9.62
CA ALA A 88 8.17 -1.41 -9.29
C ALA A 88 7.09 -2.30 -9.93
N ALA A 89 5.86 -1.81 -10.09
CA ALA A 89 4.80 -2.53 -10.81
C ALA A 89 5.12 -2.71 -12.28
N LEU A 90 5.60 -1.65 -12.95
CA LEU A 90 6.09 -1.71 -14.32
C LEU A 90 7.19 -2.77 -14.47
N GLY A 91 8.19 -2.73 -13.58
CA GLY A 91 9.29 -3.69 -13.55
C GLY A 91 8.84 -5.14 -13.29
N ALA A 92 7.92 -5.35 -12.34
CA ALA A 92 7.39 -6.67 -12.05
C ALA A 92 6.63 -7.26 -13.24
N SER A 93 5.80 -6.46 -13.92
CA SER A 93 5.10 -6.88 -15.14
C SER A 93 6.03 -7.13 -16.32
N PHE A 94 7.22 -6.51 -16.37
CA PHE A 94 8.24 -6.88 -17.35
C PHE A 94 8.97 -8.17 -17.00
N ALA A 95 9.25 -8.39 -15.72
CA ALA A 95 9.91 -9.60 -15.25
C ALA A 95 9.03 -10.84 -15.46
N ASP A 96 7.72 -10.70 -15.23
CA ASP A 96 6.73 -11.74 -15.50
C ASP A 96 5.41 -11.11 -16.00
N PRO A 97 5.17 -11.14 -17.33
CA PRO A 97 3.94 -10.60 -17.92
C PRO A 97 2.66 -11.32 -17.50
N SER A 98 2.75 -12.49 -16.87
CA SER A 98 1.58 -13.20 -16.35
C SER A 98 1.09 -12.63 -15.03
N LEU A 99 1.93 -11.84 -14.34
CA LEU A 99 1.57 -11.19 -13.08
C LEU A 99 0.70 -9.97 -13.31
N ARG A 100 -0.24 -9.78 -12.39
CA ARG A 100 -1.03 -8.57 -12.26
C ARG A 100 -0.68 -7.85 -10.96
N PRO A 101 0.07 -6.74 -11.02
CA PRO A 101 0.42 -5.98 -9.83
C PRO A 101 -0.79 -5.30 -9.18
N ILE A 102 -0.85 -5.34 -7.86
CA ILE A 102 -1.68 -4.49 -7.02
C ILE A 102 -0.74 -3.53 -6.30
N VAL A 103 -0.89 -2.24 -6.57
CA VAL A 103 -0.03 -1.18 -6.03
C VAL A 103 -0.76 -0.49 -4.89
N LEU A 104 -0.16 -0.46 -3.71
CA LEU A 104 -0.62 0.33 -2.57
C LEU A 104 0.34 1.51 -2.40
N VAL A 105 -0.14 2.73 -2.61
CA VAL A 105 0.71 3.93 -2.64
C VAL A 105 0.00 5.09 -1.96
N GLY A 106 0.71 5.87 -1.15
CA GLY A 106 0.18 7.12 -0.60
C GLY A 106 0.07 8.18 -1.69
N ASP A 107 -0.84 9.14 -1.52
CA ASP A 107 -1.00 10.27 -2.44
C ASP A 107 0.30 11.06 -2.66
N GLY A 108 1.02 11.37 -1.59
CA GLY A 108 2.29 12.07 -1.68
C GLY A 108 3.41 11.25 -2.35
N ALA A 109 3.44 9.93 -2.17
CA ALA A 109 4.36 9.03 -2.88
C ALA A 109 3.99 8.92 -4.37
N PHE A 110 2.69 8.89 -4.67
CA PHE A 110 2.18 8.87 -6.04
C PHE A 110 2.58 10.12 -6.82
N GLN A 111 2.64 11.30 -6.20
CA GLN A 111 3.10 12.51 -6.88
C GLN A 111 4.56 12.45 -7.34
N MET A 112 5.40 11.61 -6.71
CA MET A 112 6.81 11.52 -7.05
C MET A 112 7.04 10.74 -8.35
N THR A 113 6.29 9.66 -8.57
CA THR A 113 6.56 8.70 -9.65
C THR A 113 5.32 8.08 -10.30
N GLY A 114 4.11 8.52 -9.93
CA GLY A 114 2.84 7.98 -10.44
C GLY A 114 2.64 8.17 -11.93
N THR A 115 3.34 9.11 -12.56
CA THR A 115 3.33 9.32 -14.02
C THR A 115 3.90 8.13 -14.80
N GLU A 116 4.64 7.23 -14.15
CA GLU A 116 5.14 6.01 -14.78
C GLU A 116 4.00 5.06 -15.23
N LEU A 117 2.75 5.31 -14.81
CA LEU A 117 1.57 4.68 -15.41
C LEU A 117 1.45 4.92 -16.92
N ALA A 118 2.00 6.02 -17.45
CA ALA A 118 2.06 6.23 -18.90
C ALA A 118 2.86 5.12 -19.60
N SER A 119 3.93 4.62 -18.98
CA SER A 119 4.69 3.47 -19.47
C SER A 119 3.85 2.19 -19.40
N CYS A 120 3.11 1.97 -18.31
CA CYS A 120 2.18 0.83 -18.23
C CYS A 120 1.18 0.83 -19.41
N VAL A 121 0.58 1.99 -19.73
CA VAL A 121 -0.30 2.14 -20.90
C VAL A 121 0.44 1.82 -22.20
N ARG A 122 1.62 2.40 -22.40
CA ARG A 122 2.45 2.18 -23.60
C ARG A 122 2.74 0.69 -23.84
N TYR A 123 2.94 -0.08 -22.79
CA TYR A 123 3.29 -1.50 -22.86
C TYR A 123 2.11 -2.45 -22.64
N GLY A 124 0.87 -1.94 -22.56
CA GLY A 124 -0.33 -2.77 -22.40
C GLY A 124 -0.41 -3.49 -21.05
N GLN A 125 0.23 -2.96 -20.02
CA GLN A 125 0.20 -3.51 -18.67
C GLN A 125 -1.04 -3.03 -17.91
N ALA A 126 -1.59 -3.89 -17.06
CA ALA A 126 -2.87 -3.68 -16.39
C ALA A 126 -2.79 -3.73 -14.84
N PRO A 127 -1.88 -2.98 -14.18
CA PRO A 127 -1.85 -2.92 -12.72
C PRO A 127 -3.12 -2.32 -12.13
N ILE A 128 -3.45 -2.72 -10.91
CA ILE A 128 -4.49 -2.10 -10.09
C ILE A 128 -3.77 -1.20 -9.07
N VAL A 129 -3.93 0.11 -9.18
CA VAL A 129 -3.31 1.09 -8.30
C VAL A 129 -4.34 1.62 -7.32
N ILE A 130 -4.05 1.47 -6.03
CA ILE A 130 -4.87 1.98 -4.93
C ILE A 130 -4.08 3.10 -4.27
N ILE A 131 -4.55 4.32 -4.46
CA ILE A 131 -3.97 5.52 -3.87
C ILE A 131 -4.67 5.77 -2.54
N LEU A 132 -3.90 5.76 -1.46
CA LEU A 132 -4.36 6.10 -0.11
C LEU A 132 -4.26 7.62 0.05
N ASN A 133 -5.32 8.33 -0.29
CA ASN A 133 -5.37 9.79 -0.28
C ASN A 133 -5.85 10.31 1.07
N ASN A 134 -4.89 10.61 1.95
CA ASN A 134 -5.11 11.25 3.24
C ASN A 134 -4.64 12.72 3.25
N ARG A 135 -4.33 13.29 2.08
CA ARG A 135 -3.91 14.67 1.85
C ARG A 135 -2.55 15.02 2.47
N GLY A 136 -1.59 14.10 2.40
CA GLY A 136 -0.19 14.39 2.68
C GLY A 136 0.59 13.32 3.44
N TYR A 137 1.64 13.75 4.12
CA TYR A 137 2.64 12.86 4.70
C TYR A 137 2.28 12.45 6.13
N SER A 138 1.32 11.52 6.27
CA SER A 138 0.79 11.12 7.59
C SER A 138 1.82 10.47 8.52
N THR A 139 2.80 9.75 7.97
CA THR A 139 3.90 9.16 8.76
C THR A 139 4.78 10.25 9.35
N GLU A 140 5.10 11.24 8.55
CA GLU A 140 5.97 12.35 8.89
C GLU A 140 5.30 13.25 9.93
N ARG A 141 3.99 13.48 9.82
CA ARG A 141 3.18 14.19 10.84
C ARG A 141 3.29 13.58 12.24
N GLU A 142 3.42 12.27 12.35
CA GLU A 142 3.63 11.59 13.64
C GLU A 142 5.08 11.69 14.16
N ILE A 143 6.05 11.88 13.26
CA ILE A 143 7.47 12.02 13.62
C ILE A 143 7.79 13.47 13.98
N LEU A 144 7.46 14.39 13.09
CA LEU A 144 7.63 15.83 13.23
C LEU A 144 6.52 16.55 12.45
N GLU A 145 5.60 17.17 13.18
CA GLU A 145 4.50 17.93 12.61
C GLU A 145 4.95 19.26 12.00
N GLY A 146 4.31 19.69 10.91
CA GLY A 146 4.67 20.92 10.22
C GLY A 146 4.02 21.07 8.84
N PRO A 147 3.99 22.30 8.29
CA PRO A 147 3.31 22.62 7.02
C PRO A 147 3.94 21.93 5.80
N PHE A 148 5.20 21.47 5.91
CA PHE A 148 5.87 20.68 4.87
C PHE A 148 5.26 19.28 4.67
N ASN A 149 4.36 18.85 5.57
CA ASN A 149 3.63 17.59 5.44
C ASN A 149 2.30 17.73 4.68
N ASP A 150 1.91 18.96 4.32
CA ASP A 150 0.71 19.24 3.53
C ASP A 150 1.08 19.21 2.04
N VAL A 151 0.43 18.32 1.30
CA VAL A 151 0.68 18.13 -0.14
C VAL A 151 -0.53 18.67 -0.90
N HIS A 152 -0.29 19.31 -2.05
CA HIS A 152 -1.37 19.77 -2.92
C HIS A 152 -2.16 18.57 -3.47
N GLU A 153 -3.44 18.44 -3.11
CA GLU A 153 -4.27 17.31 -3.55
C GLU A 153 -4.53 17.39 -5.07
N TRP A 154 -4.06 16.39 -5.82
CA TRP A 154 -4.44 16.22 -7.22
C TRP A 154 -5.77 15.50 -7.35
N GLN A 155 -6.40 15.64 -8.52
CA GLN A 155 -7.48 14.75 -8.93
C GLN A 155 -6.87 13.44 -9.48
N TYR A 156 -6.31 12.61 -8.60
CA TYR A 156 -5.52 11.43 -9.00
C TYR A 156 -6.28 10.46 -9.91
N ASP A 157 -7.59 10.33 -9.71
CA ASP A 157 -8.49 9.53 -10.55
C ASP A 157 -8.57 10.04 -12.01
N ASN A 158 -8.17 11.27 -12.30
CA ASN A 158 -8.10 11.78 -13.67
C ASN A 158 -6.77 11.45 -14.37
N VAL A 159 -5.80 10.80 -13.70
CA VAL A 159 -4.50 10.48 -14.31
C VAL A 159 -4.65 9.62 -15.57
N CYS A 160 -5.62 8.70 -15.59
CA CYS A 160 -5.89 7.85 -16.75
C CYS A 160 -6.32 8.66 -17.98
N ASN A 161 -7.07 9.75 -17.78
CA ASN A 161 -7.45 10.66 -18.86
C ASN A 161 -6.23 11.42 -19.39
N LEU A 162 -5.33 11.85 -18.49
CA LEU A 162 -4.11 12.56 -18.85
C LEU A 162 -3.15 11.69 -19.69
N ILE A 163 -2.95 10.43 -19.28
CA ILE A 163 -2.02 9.51 -19.95
C ILE A 163 -2.64 8.78 -21.14
N GLY A 164 -3.95 8.95 -21.37
CA GLY A 164 -4.66 8.37 -22.51
C GLY A 164 -4.95 6.87 -22.41
N GLY A 165 -5.10 6.32 -21.20
CA GLY A 165 -5.39 4.91 -21.01
C GLY A 165 -5.64 4.51 -19.56
N GLY A 166 -6.46 3.46 -19.39
CA GLY A 166 -6.89 2.96 -18.09
C GLY A 166 -8.18 3.58 -17.58
N ARG A 167 -8.58 3.14 -16.38
CA ARG A 167 -9.79 3.62 -15.70
C ARG A 167 -9.46 4.20 -14.34
N GLY A 168 -9.90 5.43 -14.09
CA GLY A 168 -9.78 6.07 -12.80
C GLY A 168 -11.11 6.14 -12.06
N SER A 169 -11.07 5.96 -10.75
CA SER A 169 -12.24 6.03 -9.87
C SER A 169 -11.90 6.77 -8.59
N ARG A 170 -12.73 7.74 -8.23
CA ARG A 170 -12.72 8.38 -6.92
C ARG A 170 -13.61 7.62 -5.95
N VAL A 171 -13.06 7.24 -4.79
CA VAL A 171 -13.69 6.32 -3.85
C VAL A 171 -13.78 6.98 -2.48
N GLY A 172 -15.00 7.31 -2.04
CA GLY A 172 -15.25 7.95 -0.74
C GLY A 172 -15.87 7.02 0.30
N THR A 173 -16.33 5.82 -0.10
CA THR A 173 -16.97 4.86 0.80
C THR A 173 -16.45 3.44 0.63
N GLN A 174 -16.62 2.60 1.65
CA GLN A 174 -16.29 1.19 1.59
C GLN A 174 -17.01 0.45 0.45
N ARG A 175 -18.30 0.73 0.26
CA ARG A 175 -19.10 0.08 -0.80
C ARG A 175 -18.54 0.42 -2.17
N GLU A 176 -18.20 1.70 -2.39
CA GLU A 176 -17.56 2.12 -3.64
C GLU A 176 -16.19 1.44 -3.81
N PHE A 177 -15.42 1.29 -2.73
CA PHE A 177 -14.14 0.60 -2.78
C PHE A 177 -14.30 -0.84 -3.23
N GLU A 178 -15.18 -1.61 -2.59
CA GLU A 178 -15.45 -3.01 -2.92
C GLU A 178 -15.92 -3.17 -4.38
N GLN A 179 -16.82 -2.28 -4.84
CA GLN A 179 -17.33 -2.30 -6.21
C GLN A 179 -16.24 -2.00 -7.24
N ASN A 180 -15.45 -0.94 -7.02
CA ASN A 180 -14.39 -0.55 -7.95
C ASN A 180 -13.25 -1.56 -7.96
N LEU A 181 -12.92 -2.13 -6.80
CA LEU A 181 -11.91 -3.16 -6.70
C LEU A 181 -12.35 -4.43 -7.44
N ALA A 182 -13.58 -4.90 -7.21
CA ALA A 182 -14.12 -6.04 -7.94
C ALA A 182 -14.15 -5.81 -9.46
N ALA A 183 -14.54 -4.60 -9.90
CA ALA A 183 -14.51 -4.22 -11.31
C ALA A 183 -13.08 -4.23 -11.88
N ALA A 184 -12.11 -3.71 -11.13
CA ALA A 184 -10.70 -3.73 -11.53
C ALA A 184 -10.19 -5.17 -11.70
N PHE A 185 -10.50 -6.06 -10.77
CA PHE A 185 -10.13 -7.48 -10.88
C PHE A 185 -10.80 -8.18 -12.06
N ALA A 186 -12.06 -7.87 -12.37
CA ALA A 186 -12.76 -8.45 -13.51
C ALA A 186 -12.21 -7.98 -14.87
N ASP A 187 -11.57 -6.81 -14.93
CA ASP A 187 -11.07 -6.21 -16.16
C ASP A 187 -9.54 -6.25 -16.24
N HIS A 188 -9.01 -7.22 -16.98
CA HIS A 188 -7.56 -7.40 -17.22
C HIS A 188 -7.04 -6.63 -18.45
N SER A 189 -7.90 -5.89 -19.16
CA SER A 189 -7.53 -5.26 -20.45
C SER A 189 -6.80 -3.93 -20.28
N GLN A 190 -6.87 -3.32 -19.10
CA GLN A 190 -6.34 -2.00 -18.82
C GLN A 190 -5.99 -1.83 -17.35
N LEU A 191 -5.19 -0.81 -17.04
CA LEU A 191 -4.89 -0.42 -15.66
C LEU A 191 -6.08 0.26 -15.00
N HIS A 192 -6.17 0.14 -13.67
CA HIS A 192 -7.19 0.79 -12.84
C HIS A 192 -6.52 1.63 -11.77
N VAL A 193 -7.02 2.85 -11.53
CA VAL A 193 -6.56 3.76 -10.48
C VAL A 193 -7.74 4.06 -9.56
N LEU A 194 -7.63 3.65 -8.30
CA LEU A 194 -8.62 3.89 -7.26
C LEU A 194 -8.05 4.95 -6.31
N ASN A 195 -8.56 6.18 -6.40
CA ASN A 195 -8.26 7.28 -5.47
C ASN A 195 -9.14 7.14 -4.22
N VAL A 196 -8.62 6.48 -3.18
CA VAL A 196 -9.35 6.19 -1.94
C VAL A 196 -9.18 7.33 -0.96
N LEU A 197 -10.28 8.02 -0.68
CA LEU A 197 -10.30 9.18 0.20
C LEU A 197 -10.31 8.74 1.66
N LEU A 198 -9.29 9.15 2.41
CA LEU A 198 -9.10 8.87 3.82
C LEU A 198 -9.10 10.17 4.62
N SER A 199 -9.38 10.07 5.92
CA SER A 199 -9.20 11.20 6.82
C SER A 199 -7.71 11.42 7.08
N PRO A 200 -7.19 12.67 7.11
CA PRO A 200 -5.78 12.95 7.44
C PRO A 200 -5.32 12.44 8.82
N GLY A 201 -6.27 12.17 9.73
CA GLY A 201 -6.02 11.62 11.05
C GLY A 201 -6.15 10.10 11.14
N ASP A 202 -6.47 9.41 10.04
CA ASP A 202 -6.64 7.96 10.00
C ASP A 202 -5.28 7.27 9.81
N ARG A 203 -4.80 6.61 10.86
CA ARG A 203 -3.44 6.06 10.95
C ARG A 203 -3.47 4.69 11.61
N SER A 204 -2.65 3.76 11.11
CA SER A 204 -2.59 2.43 11.70
C SER A 204 -1.98 2.48 13.12
N PRO A 205 -2.45 1.62 14.04
CA PRO A 205 -1.78 1.47 15.34
C PRO A 205 -0.31 1.08 15.22
N GLY A 206 0.05 0.36 14.14
CA GLY A 206 1.44 0.01 13.81
C GLY A 206 2.30 1.23 13.52
N MET A 207 1.83 2.11 12.64
CA MET A 207 2.51 3.36 12.31
C MET A 207 2.70 4.24 13.52
N VAL A 208 1.63 4.50 14.28
CA VAL A 208 1.68 5.35 15.48
C VAL A 208 2.72 4.84 16.47
N ARG A 209 2.87 3.51 16.63
CA ARG A 209 3.91 2.92 17.48
C ARG A 209 5.32 3.14 16.93
N LEU A 210 5.52 2.96 15.63
CA LEU A 210 6.83 3.15 14.98
C LEU A 210 7.25 4.62 15.02
N ALA A 211 6.38 5.51 14.54
CA ALA A 211 6.64 6.94 14.45
C ALA A 211 6.95 7.55 15.82
N ARG A 212 6.21 7.18 16.87
CA ARG A 212 6.51 7.61 18.25
C ARG A 212 7.90 7.16 18.73
N ARG A 213 8.37 5.97 18.32
CA ARG A 213 9.72 5.50 18.66
C ARG A 213 10.80 6.29 17.91
N LEU A 214 10.54 6.67 16.66
CA LEU A 214 11.45 7.46 15.84
C LEU A 214 11.50 8.92 16.31
N GLY A 215 10.35 9.55 16.57
CA GLY A 215 10.27 10.91 17.12
C GLY A 215 11.02 11.06 18.44
N LYS A 216 10.97 10.06 19.33
CA LYS A 216 11.76 10.04 20.58
C LYS A 216 13.29 10.06 20.36
N LYS A 217 13.78 9.51 19.24
CA LYS A 217 15.21 9.54 18.89
C LYS A 217 15.63 10.84 18.21
N LEU A 218 14.68 11.55 17.61
CA LEU A 218 14.90 12.81 16.89
C LEU A 218 14.71 14.04 17.79
N SER A 219 13.96 13.90 18.89
CA SER A 219 13.93 14.92 19.95
C SER A 219 15.34 15.15 20.47
N THR A 220 15.89 16.33 20.20
CA THR A 220 17.22 16.77 20.64
C THR A 220 17.28 17.16 22.12
N ASP A 221 16.20 16.94 22.88
CA ASP A 221 16.27 17.01 24.33
C ASP A 221 17.04 15.80 24.87
N LYS A 222 18.37 15.93 24.86
CA LYS A 222 19.21 15.24 25.83
C LYS A 222 18.95 15.87 27.21
N PRO A 223 18.93 15.08 28.29
CA PRO A 223 18.95 15.64 29.64
C PRO A 223 20.18 16.51 29.88
#